data_AF-A0A8H4REX1-F1
#
_entry.id   AF-A0A8H4REX1-F1
#
_cell.length_a   1.000
_cell.length_b   1.000
_cell.length_c   1.000
_cell.angle_alpha   90.00
_cell.angle_beta   90.00
_cell.angle_gamma   90.00
#
_symmetry.space_group_name_H-M   'P 1'
#
loop_
_entity.id
_entity.type
_entity.pdbx_description
1 polymer ?
#
loop_
_entity_poly.entity_id
_entity_poly.type
_entity_poly.pdbx_seq_one_letter_code
_entity_poly.pdbx_strand_id
1 'polypeptide(L)'
;MPNFITQFLALLLFQNYLNTLASASTNDSLSYSNLQKDCQDLFFNVTIETTTNKNISLSNVSLQPQLNQFIQDAISTNVIESAIVGSFNVSGTFTIGATLCDPKGQKPTTIEHLTHGIPHDRTYWDLLIGNLSWVDVALAYGYSTLAIDRLGVGQSEMPDGLNIVQTGVNIEIANSINNMLRAGQIGNREFSKIINVGHSYGSYITNGLGVFHPSSADAFVLTGFGHAKGNTPALLMAWDSVPAHLSQTNPALRSAPSSHYAAPMGLNSLTQSYFHYPQ
;
A
#
# COMPACT_ATOMS: atom_id res chain seq x y z
N MET A 1 -2.54 4.09 -26.77
CA MET A 1 -2.94 3.69 -25.41
C MET A 1 -2.81 4.89 -24.47
N PRO A 2 -3.73 5.88 -24.52
CA PRO A 2 -3.61 7.08 -23.69
C PRO A 2 -4.33 6.88 -22.35
N ASN A 3 -3.77 7.43 -21.27
CA ASN A 3 -4.42 7.72 -19.97
C ASN A 3 -4.46 6.65 -18.86
N PHE A 4 -3.57 5.66 -18.83
CA PHE A 4 -3.32 4.87 -17.60
C PHE A 4 -2.30 5.54 -16.66
N ILE A 5 -1.34 6.28 -17.23
CA ILE A 5 -0.17 6.81 -16.52
C ILE A 5 -0.49 8.04 -15.66
N THR A 6 -1.44 8.88 -16.07
CA THR A 6 -1.74 10.14 -15.40
C THR A 6 -2.62 10.00 -14.17
N GLN A 7 -3.19 8.81 -13.94
CA GLN A 7 -4.07 8.52 -12.80
C GLN A 7 -3.33 8.37 -11.46
N PHE A 8 -2.00 8.20 -11.48
CA PHE A 8 -1.23 7.71 -10.31
C PHE A 8 -0.28 8.71 -9.65
N LEU A 9 0.04 9.84 -10.29
CA LEU A 9 0.91 10.86 -9.68
C LEU A 9 0.30 11.50 -8.43
N ALA A 10 -1.04 11.55 -8.33
CA ALA A 10 -1.73 12.08 -7.15
C ALA A 10 -1.60 11.17 -5.90
N LEU A 11 -1.14 9.93 -6.08
CA LEU A 11 -1.09 8.92 -5.02
C LEU A 11 0.24 8.88 -4.25
N LEU A 12 1.23 9.65 -4.71
CA LEU A 12 2.64 9.60 -4.29
C LEU A 12 2.90 10.12 -2.87
N LEU A 13 1.89 10.68 -2.23
CA LEU A 13 2.05 11.39 -0.97
C LEU A 13 1.37 10.69 0.22
N PHE A 14 1.08 9.38 0.27
CA PHE A 14 0.23 8.89 1.38
C PHE A 14 0.76 7.72 2.19
N GLN A 15 0.86 7.94 3.50
CA GLN A 15 1.32 6.95 4.48
C GLN A 15 0.60 6.99 5.83
N ASN A 16 0.40 5.77 6.31
CA ASN A 16 0.06 5.13 7.58
C ASN A 16 -0.82 5.71 8.67
N TYR A 17 -1.70 4.80 9.10
CA TYR A 17 -2.52 4.84 10.30
C TYR A 17 -2.58 3.45 10.97
N LEU A 18 -2.19 3.36 12.25
CA LEU A 18 -2.96 2.75 13.37
C LEU A 18 -2.10 2.59 14.64
N ASN A 19 -2.53 3.24 15.72
CA ASN A 19 -2.53 2.69 17.08
C ASN A 19 -3.64 3.38 17.88
N THR A 20 -4.37 2.60 18.69
CA THR A 20 -5.47 2.98 19.62
C THR A 20 -6.88 3.14 19.05
N LEU A 21 -7.59 2.02 18.83
CA LEU A 21 -9.02 1.88 19.16
C LEU A 21 -9.32 0.39 19.42
N ALA A 22 -9.42 0.01 20.69
CA ALA A 22 -10.01 -1.27 21.10
C ALA A 22 -11.25 -0.95 21.94
N SER A 23 -12.43 -1.04 21.33
CA SER A 23 -13.70 -1.44 21.98
C SER A 23 -14.87 -1.24 21.01
N ALA A 24 -15.26 -2.32 20.33
CA ALA A 24 -16.62 -2.46 19.82
C ALA A 24 -16.96 -3.95 19.82
N SER A 25 -17.74 -4.39 20.81
CA SER A 25 -18.31 -5.72 20.86
C SER A 25 -19.48 -5.81 19.87
N THR A 26 -19.42 -6.74 18.94
CA THR A 26 -20.64 -7.25 18.28
C THR A 26 -20.62 -8.77 18.34
N ASN A 27 -21.66 -9.31 18.97
CA ASN A 27 -21.92 -10.73 19.11
C ASN A 27 -22.56 -11.22 17.81
N ASP A 28 -21.74 -11.82 16.94
CA ASP A 28 -22.06 -12.99 16.12
C ASP A 28 -20.93 -13.17 15.09
N SER A 29 -20.08 -14.19 15.26
CA SER A 29 -19.25 -14.77 14.20
C SER A 29 -18.37 -15.90 14.74
N LEU A 30 -18.07 -16.87 13.85
CA LEU A 30 -17.06 -17.90 14.05
C LEU A 30 -15.83 -17.33 14.77
N SER A 31 -15.58 -17.78 15.99
CA SER A 31 -14.47 -17.32 16.81
C SER A 31 -13.16 -17.87 16.22
N TYR A 32 -12.45 -17.03 15.47
CA TYR A 32 -11.07 -17.29 15.02
C TYR A 32 -10.06 -17.07 16.16
N SER A 33 -10.53 -16.70 17.36
CA SER A 33 -9.71 -16.50 18.57
C SER A 33 -8.93 -17.75 19.03
N ASN A 34 -9.20 -18.92 18.46
CA ASN A 34 -8.46 -20.16 18.70
C ASN A 34 -7.47 -20.52 17.59
N LEU A 35 -7.35 -19.73 16.52
CA LEU A 35 -6.36 -19.98 15.48
C LEU A 35 -4.99 -19.57 16.01
N GLN A 36 -4.20 -20.57 16.41
CA GLN A 36 -2.82 -20.31 16.70
C GLN A 36 -2.10 -20.06 15.37
N LYS A 37 -1.51 -18.87 15.21
CA LYS A 37 -0.72 -18.47 14.04
C LYS A 37 0.74 -18.25 14.42
N ASP A 38 1.64 -18.66 13.55
CA ASP A 38 3.07 -18.42 13.69
C ASP A 38 3.45 -17.26 12.77
N CYS A 39 3.53 -16.05 13.31
CA CYS A 39 3.87 -14.83 12.56
C CYS A 39 5.28 -14.35 12.87
N GLN A 40 5.99 -13.90 11.84
CA GLN A 40 7.32 -13.34 11.93
C GLN A 40 7.38 -12.04 11.12
N ASP A 41 7.80 -10.96 11.78
CA ASP A 41 8.20 -9.73 11.08
C ASP A 41 9.55 -9.94 10.39
N LEU A 42 9.62 -9.51 9.14
CA LEU A 42 10.75 -9.68 8.24
C LEU A 42 11.15 -8.33 7.64
N PHE A 43 12.45 -8.20 7.39
CA PHE A 43 13.03 -7.12 6.60
C PHE A 43 13.94 -7.75 5.57
N PHE A 44 13.70 -7.45 4.30
CA PHE A 44 14.52 -7.98 3.21
C PHE A 44 14.71 -6.94 2.12
N ASN A 45 15.84 -7.08 1.42
CA ASN A 45 16.22 -6.17 0.36
C ASN A 45 15.64 -6.65 -0.98
N VAL A 46 14.95 -5.76 -1.67
CA VAL A 46 14.34 -6.03 -2.98
C VAL A 46 15.04 -5.16 -4.01
N THR A 47 15.65 -5.80 -5.01
CA THR A 47 16.34 -5.10 -6.10
C THR A 47 15.40 -5.01 -7.30
N ILE A 48 15.23 -3.80 -7.84
CA ILE A 48 14.34 -3.53 -8.97
C ILE A 48 15.02 -2.65 -10.02
N GLU A 49 14.52 -2.73 -11.24
CA GLU A 49 14.81 -1.80 -12.33
C GLU A 49 13.51 -1.48 -13.09
N THR A 50 13.23 -0.19 -13.36
CA THR A 50 12.06 0.23 -14.13
C THR A 50 12.28 1.54 -14.87
N THR A 51 11.82 1.60 -16.11
CA THR A 51 11.83 2.80 -16.96
C THR A 51 10.52 3.58 -16.93
N THR A 52 9.57 3.14 -16.11
CA THR A 52 8.21 3.68 -16.10
C THR A 52 8.02 4.88 -15.18
N ASN A 53 9.01 5.18 -14.32
CA ASN A 53 8.92 6.32 -13.40
C ASN A 53 8.92 7.64 -14.14
N LYS A 54 8.04 8.55 -13.70
CA LYS A 54 7.88 9.88 -14.26
C LYS A 54 8.79 10.85 -13.52
N ASN A 55 9.48 11.69 -14.28
CA ASN A 55 10.18 12.83 -13.72
C ASN A 55 9.16 13.95 -13.51
N ILE A 56 8.93 14.31 -12.25
CA ILE A 56 7.88 15.24 -11.87
C ILE A 56 8.53 16.53 -11.40
N SER A 57 8.32 17.60 -12.16
CA SER A 57 8.79 18.93 -11.80
C SER A 57 7.70 19.64 -11.01
N LEU A 58 7.65 19.36 -9.71
CA LEU A 58 6.80 20.08 -8.76
C LEU A 58 7.67 20.87 -7.79
N SER A 59 7.22 22.08 -7.47
CA SER A 59 7.78 22.87 -6.38
C SER A 59 7.57 22.14 -5.06
N ASN A 60 8.52 22.30 -4.14
CA ASN A 60 8.47 21.64 -2.85
C ASN A 60 7.20 22.03 -2.07
N VAL A 61 6.45 21.02 -1.61
CA VAL A 61 5.19 21.17 -0.88
C VAL A 61 5.45 20.93 0.62
N SER A 62 6.23 21.83 1.24
CA SER A 62 6.60 21.69 2.65
C SER A 62 5.59 22.29 3.62
N LEU A 63 4.67 23.14 3.15
CA LEU A 63 3.67 23.80 3.97
C LEU A 63 2.25 23.36 3.61
N GLN A 64 1.36 23.30 4.60
CA GLN A 64 -0.04 22.91 4.38
C GLN A 64 -0.77 23.77 3.33
N PRO A 65 -0.63 25.11 3.27
CA PRO A 65 -1.27 25.90 2.21
C PRO A 65 -0.78 25.53 0.81
N GLN A 66 0.48 25.14 0.67
CA GLN A 66 1.04 24.70 -0.61
C GLN A 66 0.43 23.35 -1.03
N LEU A 67 0.24 22.43 -0.08
CA LEU A 67 -0.41 21.15 -0.33
C LEU A 67 -1.87 21.33 -0.72
N ASN A 68 -2.58 22.20 0.00
CA ASN A 68 -3.97 22.52 -0.30
C ASN A 68 -4.11 23.15 -1.69
N GLN A 69 -3.25 24.11 -2.05
CA GLN A 69 -3.25 24.71 -3.38
C GLN A 69 -2.97 23.66 -4.46
N PHE A 70 -1.98 22.80 -4.26
CA PHE A 70 -1.67 21.72 -5.19
C PHE A 70 -2.85 20.76 -5.40
N ILE A 71 -3.52 20.34 -4.30
CA ILE A 71 -4.70 19.46 -4.38
C ILE A 71 -5.84 20.17 -5.12
N GLN A 72 -6.08 21.46 -4.85
CA GLN A 72 -7.09 22.26 -5.55
C GLN A 72 -6.79 22.39 -7.05
N ASP A 73 -5.53 22.64 -7.41
CA ASP A 73 -5.09 22.71 -8.80
C ASP A 73 -5.23 21.35 -9.49
N ALA A 74 -4.98 20.24 -8.80
CA ALA A 74 -5.15 18.89 -9.32
C ALA A 74 -6.62 18.47 -9.51
N ILE A 75 -7.57 19.07 -8.77
CA ILE A 75 -9.01 18.88 -8.98
C ILE A 75 -9.51 19.74 -10.15
N SER A 76 -9.10 21.01 -10.17
CA SER A 76 -9.66 22.03 -11.06
C SER A 76 -8.96 22.10 -12.42
N THR A 77 -7.72 21.60 -12.52
CA THR A 77 -6.89 21.65 -13.71
C THR A 77 -6.13 20.33 -13.91
N ASN A 78 -5.43 20.22 -15.03
CA ASN A 78 -4.60 19.06 -15.33
C ASN A 78 -3.14 19.23 -14.85
N VAL A 79 -2.93 19.94 -13.72
CA VAL A 79 -1.61 20.39 -13.24
C VAL A 79 -0.60 19.24 -13.13
N ILE A 80 -1.09 18.06 -12.76
CA ILE A 80 -0.32 16.83 -12.61
C ILE A 80 0.26 16.37 -13.94
N GLU A 81 -0.54 16.38 -15.01
CA GLU A 81 -0.06 15.99 -16.34
C GLU A 81 0.94 17.01 -16.89
N SER A 82 0.71 18.30 -16.64
CA SER A 82 1.64 19.36 -17.05
C SER A 82 2.97 19.36 -16.29
N ALA A 83 3.02 18.79 -15.08
CA ALA A 83 4.23 18.69 -14.27
C ALA A 83 5.15 17.53 -14.68
N ILE A 84 4.69 16.63 -15.56
CA ILE A 84 5.49 15.51 -16.07
C ILE A 84 6.44 16.05 -17.14
N VAL A 85 7.72 16.13 -16.82
CA VAL A 85 8.76 16.57 -17.75
C VAL A 85 9.41 15.42 -18.53
N GLY A 86 9.09 14.17 -18.18
CA GLY A 86 9.57 12.98 -18.86
C GLY A 86 9.42 11.71 -18.04
N SER A 87 10.10 10.65 -18.47
CA SER A 87 10.27 9.42 -17.69
C SER A 87 11.76 9.15 -17.50
N PHE A 88 12.12 8.43 -16.45
CA PHE A 88 13.52 8.11 -16.15
C PHE A 88 13.63 6.69 -15.56
N ASN A 89 14.83 6.12 -15.66
CA ASN A 89 15.11 4.80 -15.09
C ASN A 89 15.32 4.91 -13.58
N VAL A 90 14.65 4.04 -12.83
CA VAL A 90 14.95 3.79 -11.43
C VAL A 90 15.53 2.39 -11.32
N SER A 91 16.77 2.30 -10.87
CA SER A 91 17.44 1.04 -10.52
C SER A 91 17.97 1.17 -9.10
N GLY A 92 17.63 0.23 -8.24
CA GLY A 92 18.03 0.29 -6.85
C GLY A 92 17.62 -0.93 -6.04
N THR A 93 18.11 -0.97 -4.81
CA THR A 93 17.76 -1.98 -3.81
C THR A 93 17.09 -1.27 -2.65
N PHE A 94 15.87 -1.69 -2.31
CA PHE A 94 15.07 -1.09 -1.25
C PHE A 94 14.79 -2.09 -0.14
N THR A 95 14.82 -1.63 1.11
CA THR A 95 14.44 -2.46 2.26
C THR A 95 12.92 -2.49 2.40
N ILE A 96 12.32 -3.69 2.41
CA ILE A 96 10.87 -3.88 2.57
C ILE A 96 10.58 -4.55 3.91
N GLY A 97 9.73 -3.92 4.72
CA GLY A 97 9.16 -4.49 5.93
C GLY A 97 7.94 -5.34 5.59
N ALA A 98 7.82 -6.52 6.21
CA ALA A 98 6.70 -7.42 5.99
C ALA A 98 6.43 -8.29 7.22
N THR A 99 5.25 -8.91 7.25
CA THR A 99 4.92 -9.96 8.22
C THR A 99 4.54 -11.23 7.46
N LEU A 100 5.31 -12.30 7.67
CA LEU A 100 4.98 -13.64 7.18
C LEU A 100 4.25 -14.40 8.28
N CYS A 101 3.07 -14.91 7.98
CA CYS A 101 2.30 -15.75 8.90
C CYS A 101 2.00 -17.11 8.29
N ASP A 102 2.11 -18.13 9.14
CA ASP A 102 1.75 -19.51 8.82
C ASP A 102 0.69 -20.05 9.80
N PRO A 103 -0.15 -21.02 9.37
CA PRO A 103 -0.97 -21.76 10.31
C PRO A 103 -0.04 -22.52 11.26
N LYS A 104 -0.32 -22.50 12.57
CA LYS A 104 0.65 -23.04 13.55
C LYS A 104 1.04 -24.48 13.25
N GLY A 105 2.36 -24.73 13.28
CA GLY A 105 2.94 -26.04 13.03
C GLY A 105 2.79 -26.53 11.58
N GLN A 106 2.28 -25.71 10.68
CA GLN A 106 2.15 -26.02 9.25
C GLN A 106 3.03 -25.08 8.42
N LYS A 107 3.47 -25.59 7.28
CA LYS A 107 4.25 -24.83 6.30
C LYS A 107 3.62 -25.00 4.91
N PRO A 108 2.49 -24.33 4.62
CA PRO A 108 1.83 -24.41 3.32
C PRO A 108 2.72 -23.97 2.16
N THR A 109 2.61 -24.62 1.00
CA THR A 109 3.35 -24.23 -0.21
C THR A 109 2.61 -23.18 -1.06
N THR A 110 1.42 -22.78 -0.63
CA THR A 110 0.65 -21.68 -1.25
C THR A 110 0.65 -20.47 -0.32
N ILE A 111 0.94 -19.30 -0.88
CA ILE A 111 1.00 -18.03 -0.14
C ILE A 111 0.15 -16.95 -0.79
N GLU A 112 -0.51 -16.16 0.04
CA GLU A 112 -1.12 -14.90 -0.36
C GLU A 112 -0.14 -13.74 -0.10
N HIS A 113 0.29 -13.07 -1.16
CA HIS A 113 1.07 -11.85 -1.09
C HIS A 113 0.12 -10.66 -1.01
N LEU A 114 0.00 -10.08 0.18
CA LEU A 114 -1.01 -9.08 0.53
C LEU A 114 -0.45 -7.66 0.41
N THR A 115 -1.05 -6.84 -0.46
CA THR A 115 -0.65 -5.45 -0.71
C THR A 115 -1.76 -4.49 -0.28
N HIS A 116 -1.49 -3.69 0.76
CA HIS A 116 -2.47 -2.76 1.32
C HIS A 116 -2.76 -1.55 0.41
N GLY A 117 -3.91 -0.91 0.66
CA GLY A 117 -4.31 0.34 0.03
C GLY A 117 -3.73 1.57 0.70
N ILE A 118 -4.26 2.73 0.34
CA ILE A 118 -3.94 4.01 0.98
C ILE A 118 -5.07 4.39 1.94
N PRO A 119 -4.75 4.98 3.11
CA PRO A 119 -3.43 5.34 3.62
C PRO A 119 -2.84 4.31 4.59
N HIS A 120 -3.20 3.04 4.43
CA HIS A 120 -2.85 1.99 5.38
C HIS A 120 -1.42 1.46 5.18
N ASP A 121 -1.00 0.56 6.08
CA ASP A 121 0.18 -0.33 5.99
C ASP A 121 -0.22 -1.81 6.02
N ARG A 122 0.74 -2.71 6.20
CA ARG A 122 0.52 -4.16 6.32
C ARG A 122 -0.48 -4.54 7.40
N THR A 123 -0.68 -3.72 8.45
CA THR A 123 -1.63 -4.02 9.53
C THR A 123 -3.09 -4.02 9.08
N TYR A 124 -3.40 -3.42 7.93
CA TYR A 124 -4.71 -3.51 7.28
C TYR A 124 -5.22 -4.94 7.15
N TRP A 125 -4.31 -5.90 6.94
CA TRP A 125 -4.66 -7.30 6.72
C TRP A 125 -4.88 -8.09 8.01
N ASP A 126 -4.48 -7.58 9.16
CA ASP A 126 -4.53 -8.29 10.45
C ASP A 126 -5.07 -7.39 11.58
N LEU A 127 -6.27 -6.84 11.37
CA LEU A 127 -6.91 -5.97 12.36
C LEU A 127 -7.38 -6.77 13.57
N LEU A 128 -6.91 -6.39 14.77
CA LEU A 128 -7.25 -7.01 16.05
C LEU A 128 -8.66 -6.65 16.58
N ILE A 129 -9.55 -6.16 15.72
CA ILE A 129 -10.90 -5.73 16.09
C ILE A 129 -11.91 -6.76 15.57
N GLY A 130 -12.51 -7.51 16.51
CA GLY A 130 -13.48 -8.54 16.18
C GLY A 130 -12.87 -9.68 15.36
N ASN A 131 -13.57 -10.10 14.30
CA ASN A 131 -13.13 -11.15 13.37
C ASN A 131 -12.73 -10.57 12.00
N LEU A 132 -12.10 -9.39 11.98
CA LEU A 132 -11.76 -8.64 10.76
C LEU A 132 -10.32 -8.88 10.25
N SER A 133 -9.66 -9.95 10.70
CA SER A 133 -8.35 -10.33 10.20
C SER A 133 -8.47 -11.20 8.93
N TRP A 134 -8.00 -10.67 7.81
CA TRP A 134 -7.86 -11.45 6.58
C TRP A 134 -6.83 -12.56 6.77
N VAL A 135 -5.74 -12.26 7.48
CA VAL A 135 -4.69 -13.22 7.82
C VAL A 135 -5.29 -14.43 8.53
N ASP A 136 -6.08 -14.23 9.59
CA ASP A 136 -6.67 -15.35 10.33
C ASP A 136 -7.55 -16.24 9.45
N VAL A 137 -8.32 -15.64 8.53
CA VAL A 137 -9.14 -16.37 7.56
C VAL A 137 -8.26 -17.16 6.59
N ALA A 138 -7.27 -16.54 5.97
CA ALA A 138 -6.37 -17.21 5.02
C ALA A 138 -5.64 -18.40 5.68
N LEU A 139 -5.13 -18.21 6.89
CA LEU A 139 -4.48 -19.28 7.67
C LEU A 139 -5.45 -20.42 8.00
N ALA A 140 -6.72 -20.13 8.32
CA ALA A 140 -7.74 -21.14 8.58
C ALA A 140 -8.02 -22.04 7.37
N TYR A 141 -7.85 -21.50 6.15
CA TYR A 141 -7.97 -22.25 4.90
C TYR A 141 -6.65 -22.90 4.44
N GLY A 142 -5.61 -22.84 5.27
CA GLY A 142 -4.33 -23.51 5.01
C GLY A 142 -3.42 -22.75 4.05
N TYR A 143 -3.61 -21.44 3.88
CA TYR A 143 -2.68 -20.58 3.16
C TYR A 143 -1.68 -19.93 4.10
N SER A 144 -0.46 -19.68 3.63
CA SER A 144 0.43 -18.71 4.26
C SER A 144 0.08 -17.31 3.79
N THR A 145 0.45 -16.27 4.55
CA THR A 145 0.30 -14.87 4.11
C THR A 145 1.59 -14.09 4.27
N LEU A 146 1.95 -13.27 3.28
CA LEU A 146 2.98 -12.25 3.40
C LEU A 146 2.33 -10.87 3.23
N ALA A 147 2.11 -10.16 4.33
CA ALA A 147 1.64 -8.78 4.32
C ALA A 147 2.83 -7.83 4.26
N ILE A 148 2.93 -7.03 3.20
CA ILE A 148 4.06 -6.10 3.00
C ILE A 148 3.68 -4.67 3.37
N ASP A 149 4.61 -3.91 3.91
CA ASP A 149 4.57 -2.46 3.85
C ASP A 149 5.09 -2.05 2.46
N ARG A 150 4.27 -1.36 1.66
CA ARG A 150 4.73 -0.86 0.36
C ARG A 150 5.93 0.07 0.51
N LEU A 151 6.72 0.28 -0.55
CA LEU A 151 7.83 1.24 -0.52
C LEU A 151 7.33 2.62 -0.09
N GLY A 152 8.13 3.30 0.73
CA GLY A 152 7.73 4.50 1.43
C GLY A 152 6.98 4.19 2.71
N VAL A 153 6.17 3.16 2.78
CA VAL A 153 5.17 3.00 3.82
C VAL A 153 5.72 2.22 5.01
N GLY A 154 5.22 2.48 6.23
CA GLY A 154 5.46 1.62 7.38
C GLY A 154 6.91 1.51 7.78
N GLN A 155 7.37 0.28 7.93
CA GLN A 155 8.76 0.00 8.26
C GLN A 155 9.59 -0.30 7.01
N SER A 156 9.02 -0.15 5.81
CA SER A 156 9.79 -0.14 4.57
C SER A 156 10.57 1.15 4.43
N GLU A 157 11.59 1.11 3.58
CA GLU A 157 12.43 2.25 3.27
C GLU A 157 11.61 3.43 2.71
N MET A 158 11.97 4.65 3.10
CA MET A 158 11.31 5.88 2.69
C MET A 158 12.21 6.75 1.77
N PRO A 159 12.38 6.42 0.48
CA PRO A 159 13.17 7.24 -0.44
C PRO A 159 12.40 8.52 -0.86
N ASP A 160 12.80 9.19 -1.94
CA ASP A 160 12.03 10.33 -2.47
C ASP A 160 10.60 9.90 -2.86
N GLY A 161 9.62 10.37 -2.10
CA GLY A 161 8.20 10.06 -2.28
C GLY A 161 7.65 10.45 -3.66
N LEU A 162 8.22 11.47 -4.31
CA LEU A 162 7.75 11.97 -5.59
C LEU A 162 8.35 11.21 -6.76
N ASN A 163 9.68 11.11 -6.81
CA ASN A 163 10.37 10.58 -7.99
C ASN A 163 10.60 9.07 -7.90
N ILE A 164 10.74 8.50 -6.70
CA ILE A 164 11.03 7.07 -6.52
C ILE A 164 9.78 6.27 -6.18
N VAL A 165 8.96 6.70 -5.22
CA VAL A 165 7.83 5.92 -4.68
C VAL A 165 6.60 5.95 -5.60
N GLN A 166 6.78 5.54 -6.86
CA GLN A 166 5.72 5.49 -7.86
C GLN A 166 5.13 4.10 -8.04
N THR A 167 3.99 4.02 -8.71
CA THR A 167 3.28 2.74 -8.97
C THR A 167 4.15 1.76 -9.74
N GLY A 168 4.93 2.23 -10.72
CA GLY A 168 5.87 1.40 -11.49
C GLY A 168 6.88 0.67 -10.61
N VAL A 169 7.56 1.41 -9.72
CA VAL A 169 8.46 0.82 -8.72
C VAL A 169 7.75 -0.17 -7.80
N ASN A 170 6.54 0.15 -7.32
CA ASN A 170 5.80 -0.76 -6.45
C ASN A 170 5.36 -2.06 -7.18
N ILE A 171 5.06 -1.99 -8.48
CA ILE A 171 4.79 -3.18 -9.31
C ILE A 171 6.06 -4.04 -9.43
N GLU A 172 7.22 -3.44 -9.72
CA GLU A 172 8.46 -4.20 -9.81
C GLU A 172 8.88 -4.81 -8.47
N ILE A 173 8.66 -4.09 -7.36
CA ILE A 173 8.91 -4.62 -6.01
C ILE A 173 8.03 -5.83 -5.77
N ALA A 174 6.73 -5.75 -6.07
CA ALA A 174 5.81 -6.85 -5.86
C ALA A 174 6.16 -8.08 -6.73
N ASN A 175 6.61 -7.86 -7.97
CA ASN A 175 7.09 -8.90 -8.87
C ASN A 175 8.37 -9.56 -8.33
N SER A 176 9.34 -8.76 -7.89
CA SER A 176 10.59 -9.27 -7.31
C SER A 176 10.32 -10.07 -6.04
N ILE A 177 9.38 -9.64 -5.19
CA ILE A 177 8.96 -10.40 -4.00
C ILE A 177 8.38 -11.76 -4.40
N ASN A 178 7.54 -11.82 -5.43
CA ASN A 178 7.02 -13.10 -5.92
C ASN A 178 8.16 -14.04 -6.39
N ASN A 179 9.16 -13.50 -7.09
CA ASN A 179 10.33 -14.27 -7.51
C ASN A 179 11.15 -14.77 -6.30
N MET A 180 11.34 -13.93 -5.29
CA MET A 180 12.02 -14.30 -4.04
C MET A 180 11.26 -15.39 -3.26
N LEU A 181 9.92 -15.33 -3.24
CA LEU A 181 9.06 -16.36 -2.65
C LEU A 181 9.19 -17.70 -3.38
N ARG A 182 9.19 -17.70 -4.72
CA ARG A 182 9.41 -18.91 -5.53
C ARG A 182 10.80 -19.49 -5.33
N ALA A 183 11.81 -18.64 -5.17
CA ALA A 183 13.20 -19.05 -4.94
C ALA A 183 13.52 -19.41 -3.47
N GLY A 184 12.53 -19.36 -2.58
CA GLY A 184 12.70 -19.68 -1.15
C GLY A 184 13.56 -18.70 -0.36
N GLN A 185 13.75 -17.49 -0.88
CA GLN A 185 14.57 -16.44 -0.26
C GLN A 185 13.83 -15.69 0.86
N ILE A 186 12.50 -15.80 0.90
CA ILE A 186 11.65 -15.26 1.96
C ILE A 186 11.03 -16.44 2.71
N GLY A 187 11.16 -16.48 4.04
CA GLY A 187 10.63 -17.55 4.88
C GLY A 187 11.40 -18.89 4.80
N ASN A 188 12.57 -18.92 4.15
CA ASN A 188 13.46 -20.08 4.01
C ASN A 188 12.79 -21.32 3.41
N ARG A 189 11.84 -21.13 2.50
CA ARG A 189 11.12 -22.21 1.79
C ARG A 189 10.48 -21.71 0.51
N GLU A 190 10.44 -22.57 -0.49
CA GLU A 190 9.81 -22.25 -1.77
C GLU A 190 8.28 -22.29 -1.67
N PHE A 191 7.63 -21.30 -2.27
CA PHE A 191 6.19 -21.29 -2.47
C PHE A 191 5.88 -21.65 -3.92
N SER A 192 5.18 -22.78 -4.12
CA SER A 192 4.83 -23.29 -5.44
C SER A 192 3.63 -22.58 -6.05
N LYS A 193 2.81 -21.94 -5.22
CA LYS A 193 1.66 -21.12 -5.64
C LYS A 193 1.66 -19.78 -4.93
N ILE A 194 1.48 -18.71 -5.69
CA ILE A 194 1.42 -17.34 -5.20
C ILE A 194 0.11 -16.71 -5.65
N ILE A 195 -0.65 -16.18 -4.70
CA ILE A 195 -1.87 -15.42 -4.93
C ILE A 195 -1.58 -13.97 -4.54
N ASN A 196 -1.62 -13.03 -5.48
CA ASN A 196 -1.50 -11.62 -5.12
C ASN A 196 -2.88 -11.07 -4.75
N VAL A 197 -3.00 -10.55 -3.54
CA VAL A 197 -4.23 -9.95 -3.02
C VAL A 197 -3.98 -8.48 -2.79
N GLY A 198 -4.78 -7.64 -3.45
CA GLY A 198 -4.71 -6.19 -3.34
C GLY A 198 -5.94 -5.61 -2.66
N HIS A 199 -5.77 -4.49 -1.96
CA HIS A 199 -6.86 -3.61 -1.57
C HIS A 199 -6.68 -2.19 -2.10
N SER A 200 -7.72 -1.61 -2.72
CA SER A 200 -7.71 -0.23 -3.23
C SER A 200 -6.45 0.01 -4.09
N TYR A 201 -5.52 0.88 -3.68
CA TYR A 201 -4.24 1.06 -4.38
C TYR A 201 -3.43 -0.22 -4.56
N GLY A 202 -3.44 -1.11 -3.56
CA GLY A 202 -2.83 -2.43 -3.68
C GLY A 202 -3.42 -3.24 -4.84
N SER A 203 -4.74 -3.15 -5.08
CA SER A 203 -5.39 -3.79 -6.23
C SER A 203 -4.94 -3.20 -7.56
N TYR A 204 -4.62 -1.90 -7.62
CA TYR A 204 -4.03 -1.33 -8.83
C TYR A 204 -2.62 -1.88 -9.10
N ILE A 205 -1.81 -2.05 -8.05
CA ILE A 205 -0.49 -2.70 -8.17
C ILE A 205 -0.66 -4.16 -8.60
N THR A 206 -1.57 -4.90 -7.96
CA THR A 206 -1.90 -6.30 -8.31
C THR A 206 -2.40 -6.43 -9.75
N ASN A 207 -3.24 -5.50 -10.22
CA ASN A 207 -3.66 -5.47 -11.63
C ASN A 207 -2.48 -5.15 -12.56
N GLY A 208 -1.59 -4.23 -12.17
CA GLY A 208 -0.36 -3.93 -12.89
C GLY A 208 0.55 -5.15 -13.03
N LEU A 209 0.70 -5.97 -11.98
CA LEU A 209 1.38 -7.26 -12.06
C LEU A 209 0.75 -8.17 -13.11
N GLY A 210 -0.58 -8.29 -13.13
CA GLY A 210 -1.28 -9.10 -14.14
C GLY A 210 -1.06 -8.61 -15.59
N VAL A 211 -0.75 -7.33 -15.79
CA VAL A 211 -0.45 -6.75 -17.10
C VAL A 211 1.01 -6.91 -17.50
N PHE A 212 1.95 -6.55 -16.62
CA PHE A 212 3.37 -6.46 -16.94
C PHE A 212 4.15 -7.74 -16.63
N HIS A 213 3.69 -8.49 -15.62
CA HIS A 213 4.31 -9.72 -15.11
C HIS A 213 3.28 -10.84 -14.93
N PRO A 214 2.50 -11.22 -15.96
CA PRO A 214 1.37 -12.15 -15.82
C PRO A 214 1.74 -13.53 -15.28
N SER A 215 3.00 -13.96 -15.44
CA SER A 215 3.51 -15.24 -14.94
C SER A 215 4.09 -15.18 -13.52
N SER A 216 4.12 -14.00 -12.90
CA SER A 216 4.67 -13.82 -11.55
C SER A 216 3.79 -14.40 -10.44
N ALA A 217 2.52 -14.68 -10.73
CA ALA A 217 1.54 -15.19 -9.78
C ALA A 217 0.60 -16.21 -10.45
N ASP A 218 -0.05 -17.01 -9.62
CA ASP A 218 -0.99 -18.06 -10.04
C ASP A 218 -2.45 -17.59 -9.97
N ALA A 219 -2.72 -16.53 -9.18
CA ALA A 219 -4.01 -15.86 -9.14
C ALA A 219 -3.88 -14.41 -8.66
N PHE A 220 -4.86 -13.58 -9.02
CA PHE A 220 -4.98 -12.18 -8.61
C PHE A 220 -6.35 -11.95 -7.97
N VAL A 221 -6.37 -11.35 -6.77
CA VAL A 221 -7.58 -10.97 -6.05
C VAL A 221 -7.57 -9.46 -5.85
N LEU A 222 -8.59 -8.78 -6.41
CA LEU A 222 -8.70 -7.32 -6.37
C LEU A 222 -9.87 -6.92 -5.47
N THR A 223 -9.59 -6.25 -4.36
CA THR A 223 -10.62 -5.72 -3.44
C THR A 223 -10.65 -4.19 -3.48
N GLY A 224 -11.83 -3.58 -3.31
CA GLY A 224 -11.98 -2.12 -3.38
C GLY A 224 -11.50 -1.52 -4.71
N PHE A 225 -11.64 -2.27 -5.81
CA PHE A 225 -11.13 -1.92 -7.14
C PHE A 225 -12.28 -1.65 -8.11
N GLY A 226 -12.12 -0.64 -8.96
CA GLY A 226 -13.07 -0.31 -10.02
C GLY A 226 -12.34 0.16 -11.28
N HIS A 227 -12.98 -0.02 -12.44
CA HIS A 227 -12.43 0.39 -13.74
C HIS A 227 -12.54 1.91 -13.98
N ALA A 228 -13.43 2.58 -13.25
CA ALA A 228 -13.64 4.01 -13.38
C ALA A 228 -12.46 4.77 -12.74
N LYS A 229 -12.08 5.89 -13.36
CA LYS A 229 -11.09 6.80 -12.77
C LYS A 229 -11.62 7.30 -11.43
N GLY A 230 -10.92 6.95 -10.35
CA GLY A 230 -11.15 7.59 -9.05
C GLY A 230 -10.76 9.06 -9.10
N ASN A 231 -11.47 9.90 -8.35
CA ASN A 231 -11.07 11.30 -8.16
C ASN A 231 -10.11 11.38 -6.96
N THR A 232 -8.86 10.94 -7.19
CA THR A 232 -7.83 10.90 -6.14
C THR A 232 -7.65 12.26 -5.47
N PRO A 233 -7.47 13.39 -6.18
CA PRO A 233 -7.33 14.69 -5.53
C PRO A 233 -8.49 15.06 -4.59
N ALA A 234 -9.73 14.74 -4.97
CA ALA A 234 -10.89 14.94 -4.09
C ALA A 234 -10.84 14.05 -2.83
N LEU A 235 -10.36 12.81 -2.94
CA LEU A 235 -10.14 11.94 -1.78
C LEU A 235 -9.09 12.55 -0.81
N LEU A 236 -8.01 13.13 -1.34
CA LEU A 236 -6.98 13.77 -0.52
C LEU A 236 -7.52 15.00 0.23
N MET A 237 -8.36 15.78 -0.44
CA MET A 237 -9.03 16.91 0.16
C MET A 237 -9.99 16.47 1.27
N ALA A 238 -10.78 15.42 1.03
CA ALA A 238 -11.72 14.88 2.01
C ALA A 238 -11.02 14.33 3.26
N TRP A 239 -9.77 13.88 3.13
CA TRP A 239 -8.93 13.46 4.25
C TRP A 239 -8.22 14.60 4.99
N ASP A 240 -8.45 15.86 4.61
CA ASP A 240 -7.74 17.02 5.18
C ASP A 240 -6.23 16.77 5.22
N SER A 241 -5.67 16.40 4.06
CA SER A 241 -4.29 15.93 3.98
C SER A 241 -3.29 17.03 4.35
N VAL A 242 -2.26 16.67 5.11
CA VAL A 242 -1.15 17.56 5.49
C VAL A 242 0.18 16.95 5.08
N PRO A 243 1.24 17.77 4.87
CA PRO A 243 2.60 17.25 4.84
C PRO A 243 2.84 16.31 6.03
N ALA A 244 3.47 15.16 5.78
CA ALA A 244 3.62 14.07 6.74
C ALA A 244 4.22 14.53 8.08
N HIS A 245 5.16 15.47 8.04
CA HIS A 245 5.79 16.04 9.23
C HIS A 245 4.88 16.94 10.09
N LEU A 246 3.74 17.36 9.56
CA LEU A 246 2.71 18.13 10.26
C LEU A 246 1.57 17.24 10.78
N SER A 247 1.56 15.94 10.46
CA SER A 247 0.52 15.03 10.91
C SER A 247 0.52 14.88 12.43
N GLN A 248 -0.66 15.05 13.03
CA GLN A 248 -0.87 14.91 14.47
C GLN A 248 -1.08 13.45 14.89
N THR A 249 -1.48 12.61 13.95
CA THR A 249 -1.90 11.23 14.21
C THR A 249 -0.78 10.22 14.10
N ASN A 250 0.33 10.56 13.43
CA ASN A 250 1.44 9.63 13.26
C ASN A 250 2.81 10.29 13.50
N PRO A 251 3.33 10.22 14.74
CA PRO A 251 4.68 10.64 15.08
C PRO A 251 5.79 10.06 14.21
N ALA A 252 5.63 8.83 13.69
CA ALA A 252 6.67 8.17 12.89
C ALA A 252 6.83 8.82 11.51
N LEU A 253 5.78 9.47 11.00
CA LEU A 253 5.83 10.21 9.74
C LEU A 253 6.52 11.57 9.87
N ARG A 254 6.81 12.02 11.11
CA ARG A 254 7.58 13.26 11.33
C ARG A 254 9.05 13.17 10.97
N SER A 255 9.60 11.95 10.94
CA SER A 255 10.96 11.68 10.46
C SER A 255 11.01 11.34 8.98
N ALA A 256 9.90 11.47 8.23
CA ALA A 256 9.91 11.23 6.80
C ALA A 256 10.95 12.15 6.13
N PRO A 257 11.88 11.60 5.32
CA PRO A 257 13.05 12.33 4.83
C PRO A 257 12.72 13.33 3.72
N SER A 258 11.48 13.35 3.24
CA SER A 258 11.01 14.24 2.18
C SER A 258 9.69 14.90 2.56
N SER A 259 9.56 16.17 2.18
CA SER A 259 8.28 16.90 2.16
C SER A 259 7.33 16.39 1.08
N HIS A 260 7.76 15.43 0.26
CA HIS A 260 6.92 14.67 -0.68
C HIS A 260 6.18 13.51 -0.01
N TYR A 261 5.90 13.61 1.27
CA TYR A 261 4.99 12.71 1.97
C TYR A 261 3.88 13.54 2.59
N ALA A 262 2.66 13.04 2.52
CA ALA A 262 1.48 13.58 3.16
C ALA A 262 0.76 12.47 3.96
N ALA A 263 -0.12 12.90 4.84
CA ALA A 263 -0.92 12.03 5.66
C ALA A 263 -2.25 12.71 6.00
N PRO A 264 -3.30 11.96 6.34
CA PRO A 264 -4.50 12.53 6.92
C PRO A 264 -4.18 13.36 8.17
N MET A 265 -4.85 14.49 8.36
CA MET A 265 -4.70 15.32 9.57
C MET A 265 -5.15 14.57 10.84
N GLY A 266 -6.23 13.78 10.74
CA GLY A 266 -6.96 13.23 11.89
C GLY A 266 -7.76 11.96 11.56
N LEU A 267 -8.13 11.20 12.59
CA LEU A 267 -9.06 10.05 12.48
C LEU A 267 -10.39 10.43 11.85
N ASN A 268 -10.93 11.58 12.24
CA ASN A 268 -12.23 12.05 11.75
C ASN A 268 -12.20 12.31 10.23
N SER A 269 -11.07 12.76 9.71
CA SER A 269 -10.91 13.02 8.27
C SER A 269 -10.93 11.72 7.47
N LEU A 270 -10.41 10.62 8.04
CA LEU A 270 -10.46 9.29 7.42
C LEU A 270 -11.88 8.75 7.31
N THR A 271 -12.70 8.91 8.34
CA THR A 271 -14.05 8.33 8.37
C THR A 271 -15.04 9.09 7.48
N GLN A 272 -14.89 10.41 7.34
CA GLN A 272 -15.79 11.23 6.51
C GLN A 272 -15.86 10.81 5.04
N SER A 273 -14.79 10.22 4.51
CA SER A 273 -14.72 9.83 3.10
C SER A 273 -15.42 8.51 2.78
N TYR A 274 -15.77 7.71 3.79
CA TYR A 274 -16.30 6.35 3.61
C TYR A 274 -17.72 6.14 4.14
N PHE A 275 -18.19 6.98 5.06
CA PHE A 275 -19.49 6.81 5.69
C PHE A 275 -20.42 7.97 5.36
N HIS A 276 -21.60 7.65 4.82
CA HIS A 276 -22.68 8.60 4.68
C HIS A 276 -23.39 8.81 6.02
N TYR A 277 -24.03 9.98 6.19
CA TYR A 277 -24.99 10.15 7.27
C TYR A 277 -26.08 9.07 7.16
N PRO A 278 -26.46 8.40 8.26
CA PRO A 278 -27.54 7.40 8.22
C PRO A 278 -28.79 8.03 7.62
N GLN A 279 -29.34 7.41 6.56
CA GLN A 279 -30.67 7.79 6.03
C GLN A 279 -31.76 7.02 6.75
#